data_AF-A0A957FWI6-F1
#
_entry.id   AF-A0A957FWI6-F1
#
_cell.length_a   1.000
_cell.length_b   1.000
_cell.length_c   1.000
_cell.angle_alpha   90.00
_cell.angle_beta   90.00
_cell.angle_gamma   90.00
#
_symmetry.space_group_name_H-M   'P 1'
#
loop_
_entity.id
_entity.type
_entity.pdbx_description
1 polymer ?
#
loop_
_entity_poly.entity_id
_entity_poly.type
_entity_poly.pdbx_seq_one_letter_code
_entity_poly.pdbx_strand_id
1 'polypeptide(L)'
;MGIQAVMEFHVSRAARDRYQLDASLFGTDGRIIFANFQAARQLAQKMNEARDLAAHPELAVPAGQINAMGLVDELLHLLVQEYRETVNPAVMKEALATLRSQFGHDDVDALLTQFCTQFPPSAVYQAQLSVADYLQGQTAGIPNREILLEELLFLWLANDNPAFTPYRELFDDSILATGTIYQSAINALGTFFAAQPPFGPEAEPLLAVLQAPARRFPNSLAEQLRFVQSYFAPYLGPLARRLLTSLDLMAEEERAYFFGPGPVEVIDFRAQAAAATGFAPGSDLSDREFAPEYEQFSQDLDWMPRLVLLAKNTYVWLDQLSK
;
A
#
# COMPACT_ATOMS: atom_id res chain seq x y z
N MET A 1 12.52 19.43 10.59
CA MET A 1 11.06 19.21 10.47
C MET A 1 10.71 19.45 9.01
N GLY A 2 10.84 18.39 8.20
CA GLY A 2 10.54 18.45 6.77
C GLY A 2 9.03 18.57 6.59
N ILE A 3 8.63 19.54 5.79
CA ILE A 3 7.24 19.84 5.50
C ILE A 3 6.81 18.85 4.41
N GLN A 4 6.03 17.83 4.80
CA GLN A 4 5.49 16.85 3.85
C GLN A 4 4.33 17.49 3.08
N ALA A 5 4.50 17.67 1.77
CA ALA A 5 3.38 17.90 0.87
C ALA A 5 2.45 16.68 0.94
N VAL A 6 1.14 16.95 0.93
CA VAL A 6 0.08 15.96 1.01
C VAL A 6 -0.03 15.28 -0.35
N MET A 7 0.21 13.97 -0.42
CA MET A 7 0.16 13.22 -1.67
C MET A 7 -0.83 12.05 -1.56
N GLU A 8 -1.74 11.96 -2.52
CA GLU A 8 -2.82 10.99 -2.61
C GLU A 8 -2.49 9.98 -3.71
N PHE A 9 -2.55 8.68 -3.47
CA PHE A 9 -2.59 7.72 -4.58
C PHE A 9 -3.70 8.12 -5.56
N HIS A 10 -3.33 8.26 -6.81
CA HIS A 10 -4.21 8.82 -7.83
C HIS A 10 -5.35 7.87 -8.16
N VAL A 11 -6.49 8.08 -7.52
CA VAL A 11 -7.75 7.48 -7.92
C VAL A 11 -8.56 8.53 -8.69
N SER A 12 -8.89 8.22 -9.93
CA SER A 12 -9.70 9.05 -10.82
C SER A 12 -11.04 9.38 -10.17
N ARG A 13 -11.57 10.58 -10.45
CA ARG A 13 -12.91 10.99 -10.05
C ARG A 13 -13.94 9.93 -10.41
N ALA A 14 -13.87 9.39 -11.63
CA ALA A 14 -14.77 8.35 -12.11
C ALA A 14 -14.71 7.07 -11.25
N ALA A 15 -13.52 6.64 -10.83
CA ALA A 15 -13.36 5.50 -9.93
C ALA A 15 -13.84 5.82 -8.50
N ARG A 16 -13.56 7.02 -7.99
CA ARG A 16 -14.07 7.48 -6.68
C ARG A 16 -15.60 7.47 -6.66
N ASP A 17 -16.23 7.96 -7.72
CA ASP A 17 -17.70 7.97 -7.89
C ASP A 17 -18.25 6.54 -8.02
N ARG A 18 -17.66 5.72 -8.90
CA ARG A 18 -18.09 4.33 -9.18
C ARG A 18 -18.08 3.46 -7.93
N TYR A 19 -17.01 3.55 -7.15
CA TYR A 19 -16.82 2.74 -5.95
C TYR A 19 -17.29 3.46 -4.67
N GLN A 20 -17.84 4.66 -4.78
CA GLN A 20 -18.30 5.48 -3.64
C GLN A 20 -17.21 5.57 -2.57
N LEU A 21 -15.98 5.86 -2.96
CA LEU A 21 -14.85 5.87 -2.05
C LEU A 21 -15.00 7.05 -1.09
N ASP A 22 -15.26 6.75 0.18
CA ASP A 22 -15.37 7.76 1.22
C ASP A 22 -14.02 8.44 1.48
N ALA A 23 -14.09 9.69 1.92
CA ALA A 23 -12.94 10.46 2.39
C ALA A 23 -12.16 9.78 3.53
N SER A 24 -12.71 8.73 4.14
CA SER A 24 -12.08 7.97 5.23
C SER A 24 -10.96 7.02 4.80
N LEU A 25 -10.80 6.77 3.49
CA LEU A 25 -9.55 6.16 2.99
C LEU A 25 -8.36 7.12 3.17
N PHE A 26 -8.67 8.40 3.41
CA PHE A 26 -7.74 9.48 3.59
C PHE A 26 -7.61 9.82 5.09
N GLY A 27 -6.38 10.02 5.57
CA GLY A 27 -6.08 10.54 6.91
C GLY A 27 -6.61 11.95 7.09
N THR A 28 -6.66 12.41 8.35
CA THR A 28 -7.16 13.73 8.77
C THR A 28 -6.42 14.94 8.17
N ASP A 29 -5.32 14.70 7.46
CA ASP A 29 -4.50 15.66 6.74
C ASP A 29 -4.53 15.48 5.21
N GLY A 30 -5.43 14.65 4.67
CA GLY A 30 -5.59 14.40 3.24
C GLY A 30 -4.71 13.27 2.67
N ARG A 31 -3.89 12.59 3.49
CA ARG A 31 -3.09 11.42 3.08
C ARG A 31 -4.00 10.29 2.61
N ILE A 32 -3.83 9.64 1.45
CA ILE A 32 -4.38 8.27 1.38
C ILE A 32 -3.51 7.37 2.24
N ILE A 33 -4.08 6.85 3.33
CA ILE A 33 -3.41 5.84 4.12
C ILE A 33 -3.71 4.49 3.44
N PHE A 34 -3.04 4.17 2.33
CA PHE A 34 -3.01 2.77 1.88
C PHE A 34 -2.34 1.88 2.93
N ALA A 35 -1.60 2.46 3.89
CA ALA A 35 -1.15 1.81 5.12
C ALA A 35 -2.28 1.26 6.00
N ASN A 36 -3.50 1.75 5.85
CA ASN A 36 -4.61 1.17 6.55
C ASN A 36 -5.10 0.04 5.69
N PHE A 37 -4.64 -1.16 6.02
CA PHE A 37 -5.08 -2.36 5.36
C PHE A 37 -6.62 -2.48 5.28
N GLN A 38 -7.33 -1.86 6.22
CA GLN A 38 -8.78 -1.72 6.15
C GLN A 38 -9.26 -0.97 4.89
N ALA A 39 -8.61 0.14 4.53
CA ALA A 39 -8.93 0.94 3.35
C ALA A 39 -8.71 0.12 2.06
N ALA A 40 -7.59 -0.59 1.98
CA ALA A 40 -7.30 -1.49 0.85
C ALA A 40 -8.34 -2.63 0.74
N ARG A 41 -8.74 -3.23 1.87
CA ARG A 41 -9.82 -4.24 1.92
C ARG A 41 -11.16 -3.69 1.47
N GLN A 42 -11.54 -2.49 1.92
CA GLN A 42 -12.80 -1.86 1.53
C GLN A 42 -12.84 -1.55 0.04
N LEU A 43 -11.76 -1.01 -0.53
CA LEU A 43 -11.67 -0.77 -1.97
C LEU A 43 -11.73 -2.10 -2.75
N ALA A 44 -10.93 -3.09 -2.37
CA ALA A 44 -10.95 -4.40 -3.01
C ALA A 44 -12.35 -5.05 -2.97
N GLN A 45 -13.03 -4.99 -1.82
CA GLN A 45 -14.40 -5.46 -1.68
C GLN A 45 -15.34 -4.74 -2.66
N LYS A 46 -15.33 -3.40 -2.68
CA LYS A 46 -16.20 -2.61 -3.57
C LYS A 46 -15.93 -2.87 -5.05
N MET A 47 -14.66 -3.08 -5.42
CA MET A 47 -14.28 -3.47 -6.79
C MET A 47 -14.83 -4.87 -7.13
N ASN A 48 -14.69 -5.83 -6.22
CA ASN A 48 -15.17 -7.20 -6.41
C ASN A 48 -16.70 -7.30 -6.45
N GLU A 49 -17.42 -6.46 -5.70
CA GLU A 49 -18.88 -6.37 -5.74
C GLU A 49 -19.40 -5.79 -7.08
N ALA A 50 -18.63 -4.89 -7.71
CA ALA A 50 -19.00 -4.27 -8.97
C ALA A 50 -18.55 -5.05 -10.21
N ARG A 51 -17.63 -6.01 -10.06
CA ARG A 51 -17.10 -6.87 -11.14
C ARG A 51 -17.95 -8.15 -11.23
N ASP A 52 -18.16 -8.66 -12.45
CA ASP A 52 -18.83 -9.95 -12.66
C ASP A 52 -17.85 -11.10 -12.40
N LEU A 53 -17.58 -11.36 -11.12
CA LEU A 53 -16.67 -12.43 -10.70
C LEU A 53 -17.28 -13.84 -10.87
N ALA A 54 -18.58 -13.94 -11.13
CA ALA A 54 -19.22 -15.22 -11.42
C ALA A 54 -18.85 -15.70 -12.83
N ALA A 55 -18.85 -14.80 -13.81
CA ALA A 55 -18.38 -15.08 -15.16
C ALA A 55 -16.85 -14.99 -15.30
N HIS A 56 -16.21 -14.11 -14.53
CA HIS A 56 -14.78 -13.80 -14.64
C HIS A 56 -14.06 -13.81 -13.27
N PRO A 57 -13.85 -14.99 -12.65
CA PRO A 57 -13.16 -15.10 -11.35
C PRO A 57 -11.74 -14.53 -11.35
N GLU A 58 -11.05 -14.54 -12.50
CA GLU A 58 -9.72 -13.99 -12.70
C GLU A 58 -9.63 -12.47 -12.50
N LEU A 59 -10.76 -11.76 -12.52
CA LEU A 59 -10.83 -10.32 -12.27
C LEU A 59 -10.93 -9.99 -10.77
N ALA A 60 -10.88 -10.99 -9.88
CA ALA A 60 -10.90 -10.75 -8.44
C ALA A 60 -9.69 -9.89 -8.02
N VAL A 61 -9.96 -8.89 -7.20
CA VAL A 61 -9.00 -7.94 -6.65
C VAL A 61 -8.63 -8.36 -5.23
N PRO A 62 -7.37 -8.76 -4.97
CA PRO A 62 -6.87 -8.99 -3.62
C PRO A 62 -6.59 -7.66 -2.91
N ALA A 63 -6.87 -7.59 -1.61
CA ALA A 63 -6.58 -6.39 -0.84
C ALA A 63 -5.07 -6.13 -0.70
N GLY A 64 -4.25 -7.18 -0.68
CA GLY A 64 -2.79 -7.10 -0.68
C GLY A 64 -2.24 -6.39 -1.91
N GLN A 65 -2.83 -6.60 -3.09
CA GLN A 65 -2.38 -5.93 -4.33
C GLN A 65 -2.70 -4.43 -4.29
N ILE A 66 -3.88 -4.03 -3.82
CA ILE A 66 -4.26 -2.63 -3.64
C ILE A 66 -3.35 -1.94 -2.62
N ASN A 67 -3.06 -2.61 -1.50
CA ASN A 67 -2.12 -2.11 -0.51
C ASN A 67 -0.70 -1.96 -1.09
N ALA A 68 -0.24 -2.93 -1.88
CA ALA A 68 1.07 -2.90 -2.52
C ALA A 68 1.22 -1.73 -3.49
N MET A 69 0.20 -1.45 -4.32
CA MET A 69 0.21 -0.28 -5.22
C MET A 69 0.39 1.03 -4.44
N GLY A 70 -0.35 1.19 -3.34
CA GLY A 70 -0.21 2.38 -2.49
C GLY A 70 1.16 2.48 -1.80
N LEU A 71 1.81 1.36 -1.48
CA LEU A 71 3.18 1.36 -0.94
C LEU A 71 4.22 1.70 -2.00
N VAL A 72 4.03 1.27 -3.25
CA VAL A 72 4.87 1.68 -4.37
C VAL A 72 4.77 3.19 -4.56
N ASP A 73 3.57 3.75 -4.62
CA ASP A 73 3.35 5.18 -4.78
C ASP A 73 3.95 6.01 -3.63
N GLU A 74 3.76 5.59 -2.37
CA GLU A 74 4.38 6.26 -1.23
C GLU A 74 5.90 6.23 -1.26
N LEU A 75 6.51 5.14 -1.74
CA LEU A 75 7.94 5.09 -1.99
C LEU A 75 8.35 6.13 -3.03
N LEU A 76 7.62 6.25 -4.15
CA LEU A 76 7.98 7.20 -5.21
C LEU A 76 7.99 8.63 -4.66
N HIS A 77 7.01 9.00 -3.83
CA HIS A 77 7.00 10.31 -3.16
C HIS A 77 8.18 10.49 -2.24
N LEU A 78 8.51 9.46 -1.45
CA LEU A 78 9.65 9.49 -0.55
C LEU A 78 10.97 9.73 -1.30
N LEU A 79 11.16 9.08 -2.46
CA LEU A 79 12.34 9.24 -3.29
C LEU A 79 12.41 10.64 -3.92
N VAL A 80 11.29 11.20 -4.39
CA VAL A 80 11.24 12.57 -4.92
C VAL A 80 11.48 13.61 -3.80
N GLN A 81 10.92 13.38 -2.61
CA GLN A 81 11.18 14.23 -1.45
C GLN A 81 12.67 14.22 -1.09
N GLU A 82 13.29 13.04 -0.98
CA GLU A 82 14.72 12.92 -0.70
C GLU A 82 15.55 13.64 -1.78
N TYR A 83 15.19 13.49 -3.06
CA TYR A 83 15.85 14.19 -4.15
C TYR A 83 15.77 15.72 -4.01
N ARG A 84 14.61 16.24 -3.63
CA ARG A 84 14.40 17.68 -3.39
C ARG A 84 15.20 18.17 -2.19
N GLU A 85 15.30 17.38 -1.14
CA GLU A 85 16.03 17.77 0.08
C GLU A 85 17.55 17.72 -0.09
N THR A 86 18.06 16.76 -0.87
CA THR A 86 19.50 16.48 -0.95
C THR A 86 20.19 16.90 -2.24
N VAL A 87 19.46 17.01 -3.36
CA VAL A 87 20.03 17.25 -4.69
C VAL A 87 19.56 18.57 -5.29
N ASN A 88 18.25 18.74 -5.52
CA ASN A 88 17.71 19.95 -6.14
C ASN A 88 16.34 20.35 -5.52
N PRO A 89 16.33 21.31 -4.58
CA PRO A 89 15.10 21.80 -3.95
C PRO A 89 14.11 22.47 -4.92
N ALA A 90 14.59 22.96 -6.06
CA ALA A 90 13.79 23.68 -7.05
C ALA A 90 13.36 22.80 -8.23
N VAL A 91 13.62 21.48 -8.21
CA VAL A 91 13.44 20.60 -9.38
C VAL A 91 12.03 20.68 -9.99
N MET A 92 10.96 20.70 -9.17
CA MET A 92 9.59 20.77 -9.69
C MET A 92 9.24 22.14 -10.25
N LYS A 93 9.75 23.21 -9.63
CA LYS A 93 9.63 24.57 -10.14
C LYS A 93 10.33 24.73 -11.49
N GLU A 94 11.54 24.18 -11.62
CA GLU A 94 12.35 24.19 -12.85
C GLU A 94 11.71 23.33 -13.95
N ALA A 95 11.17 22.17 -13.60
CA ALA A 95 10.42 21.31 -14.52
C ALA A 95 9.19 22.05 -15.07
N LEU A 96 8.40 22.69 -14.20
CA LEU A 96 7.24 23.48 -14.61
C LEU A 96 7.62 24.67 -15.49
N ALA A 97 8.72 25.36 -15.17
CA ALA A 97 9.24 26.45 -15.98
C ALA A 97 9.70 25.96 -17.38
N THR A 98 10.30 24.78 -17.45
CA THR A 98 10.72 24.14 -18.71
C THR A 98 9.52 23.85 -19.61
N LEU A 99 8.46 23.26 -19.04
CA LEU A 99 7.22 23.02 -19.78
C LEU A 99 6.59 24.31 -20.30
N ARG A 100 6.53 25.35 -19.46
CA ARG A 100 5.96 26.65 -19.85
C ARG A 100 6.78 27.35 -20.93
N SER A 101 8.10 27.21 -20.90
CA SER A 101 8.98 27.73 -21.95
C SER A 101 8.76 27.02 -23.29
N GLN A 102 8.55 25.70 -23.26
CA GLN A 102 8.43 24.88 -24.47
C GLN A 102 7.04 24.91 -25.11
N PHE A 103 5.98 24.89 -24.29
CA PHE A 103 4.59 24.75 -24.76
C PHE A 103 3.73 26.00 -24.51
N GLY A 104 4.23 26.98 -23.75
CA GLY A 104 3.47 28.16 -23.37
C GLY A 104 2.66 27.97 -22.08
N HIS A 105 2.19 29.08 -21.53
CA HIS A 105 1.45 29.09 -20.26
C HIS A 105 0.06 28.46 -20.40
N ASP A 106 -0.66 28.75 -21.49
CA ASP A 106 -2.05 28.34 -21.67
C ASP A 106 -2.20 26.82 -21.79
N ASP A 107 -1.34 26.17 -22.58
CA ASP A 107 -1.38 24.70 -22.76
C ASP A 107 -0.99 23.95 -21.47
N VAL A 108 -0.01 24.47 -20.72
CA VAL A 108 0.40 23.88 -19.43
C VAL A 108 -0.68 24.07 -18.37
N ASP A 109 -1.27 25.26 -18.26
CA ASP A 109 -2.35 25.51 -17.30
C ASP A 109 -3.63 24.72 -17.69
N ALA A 110 -3.90 24.51 -18.98
CA ALA A 110 -4.98 23.64 -19.45
C ALA A 110 -4.73 22.16 -19.06
N LEU A 111 -3.49 21.66 -19.22
CA LEU A 111 -3.10 20.32 -18.78
C LEU A 111 -3.33 20.14 -17.28
N LEU A 112 -2.82 21.05 -16.44
CA LEU A 112 -2.95 20.97 -14.99
C LEU A 112 -4.41 21.11 -14.53
N THR A 113 -5.21 21.92 -15.22
CA THR A 113 -6.65 22.06 -14.96
C THR A 113 -7.39 20.76 -15.28
N GLN A 114 -7.13 20.17 -16.45
CA GLN A 114 -7.74 18.89 -16.84
C GLN A 114 -7.31 17.77 -15.88
N PHE A 115 -6.03 17.73 -15.51
CA PHE A 115 -5.50 16.77 -14.54
C PHE A 115 -6.21 16.91 -13.18
N CYS A 116 -6.25 18.12 -12.60
CA CYS A 116 -6.94 18.38 -11.32
C CYS A 116 -8.45 18.09 -11.38
N THR A 117 -9.07 18.20 -12.57
CA THR A 117 -10.49 17.85 -12.74
C THR A 117 -10.71 16.33 -12.70
N GLN A 118 -9.83 15.57 -13.36
CA GLN A 118 -9.90 14.11 -13.48
C GLN A 118 -9.37 13.39 -12.23
N PHE A 119 -8.33 13.92 -11.61
CA PHE A 119 -7.64 13.42 -10.42
C PHE A 119 -7.66 14.49 -9.33
N PRO A 120 -8.85 14.85 -8.82
CA PRO A 120 -8.99 15.94 -7.86
C PRO A 120 -8.39 15.55 -6.50
N PRO A 121 -7.61 16.45 -5.87
CA PRO A 121 -7.32 16.36 -4.45
C PRO A 121 -8.62 16.32 -3.64
N SER A 122 -8.59 15.75 -2.44
CA SER A 122 -9.77 15.57 -1.58
C SER A 122 -10.59 16.83 -1.38
N ALA A 123 -9.94 17.98 -1.15
CA ALA A 123 -10.64 19.26 -0.97
C ALA A 123 -11.42 19.69 -2.22
N VAL A 124 -10.89 19.42 -3.42
CA VAL A 124 -11.57 19.72 -4.70
C VAL A 124 -12.66 18.70 -4.98
N TYR A 125 -12.41 17.43 -4.69
CA TYR A 125 -13.40 16.36 -4.86
C TYR A 125 -14.63 16.58 -3.98
N GLN A 126 -14.43 16.99 -2.72
CA GLN A 126 -15.48 17.30 -1.74
C GLN A 126 -16.13 18.67 -1.95
N ALA A 127 -15.83 19.36 -3.06
CA ALA A 127 -16.33 20.70 -3.38
C ALA A 127 -16.06 21.77 -2.30
N GLN A 128 -14.99 21.60 -1.50
CA GLN A 128 -14.53 22.59 -0.53
C GLN A 128 -13.71 23.70 -1.19
N LEU A 129 -13.01 23.37 -2.29
CA LEU A 129 -12.25 24.29 -3.13
C LEU A 129 -12.60 24.07 -4.60
N SER A 130 -12.61 25.14 -5.38
CA SER A 130 -12.68 25.02 -6.84
C SER A 130 -11.31 24.61 -7.41
N VAL A 131 -11.28 24.03 -8.60
CA VAL A 131 -10.03 23.72 -9.32
C VAL A 131 -9.18 24.98 -9.52
N ALA A 132 -9.81 26.10 -9.85
CA ALA A 132 -9.13 27.37 -10.08
C ALA A 132 -8.49 27.92 -8.79
N ASP A 133 -9.21 27.87 -7.66
CA ASP A 133 -8.70 28.30 -6.37
C ASP A 133 -7.55 27.39 -5.90
N TYR A 134 -7.70 26.07 -6.11
CA TYR A 134 -6.64 25.12 -5.78
C TYR A 134 -5.37 25.41 -6.59
N LEU A 135 -5.45 25.63 -7.90
CA LEU A 135 -4.28 25.93 -8.75
C LEU A 135 -3.55 27.23 -8.39
N GLN A 136 -4.26 28.20 -7.81
CA GLN A 136 -3.68 29.46 -7.34
C GLN A 136 -3.14 29.37 -5.91
N GLY A 137 -3.53 28.32 -5.17
CA GLY A 137 -3.15 28.08 -3.80
C GLY A 137 -1.77 27.44 -3.62
N GLN A 138 -1.47 27.21 -2.35
CA GLN A 138 -0.27 26.50 -1.91
C GLN A 138 -0.65 25.56 -0.77
N THR A 139 0.00 24.40 -0.71
CA THR A 139 -0.15 23.43 0.37
C THR A 139 1.17 23.30 1.07
N ALA A 140 1.17 23.55 2.38
CA ALA A 140 2.36 23.51 3.20
C ALA A 140 3.53 24.37 2.66
N GLY A 141 3.20 25.52 2.06
CA GLY A 141 4.17 26.46 1.49
C GLY A 141 4.69 26.11 0.09
N ILE A 142 4.23 25.01 -0.50
CA ILE A 142 4.58 24.61 -1.88
C ILE A 142 3.42 25.00 -2.81
N PRO A 143 3.69 25.66 -3.96
CA PRO A 143 2.66 25.97 -4.93
C PRO A 143 1.94 24.71 -5.42
N ASN A 144 0.60 24.72 -5.43
CA ASN A 144 -0.18 23.53 -5.80
C ASN A 144 0.06 23.07 -7.23
N ARG A 145 0.50 23.95 -8.14
CA ARG A 145 0.92 23.58 -9.50
C ARG A 145 2.17 22.69 -9.52
N GLU A 146 3.10 22.88 -8.59
CA GLU A 146 4.30 22.04 -8.48
C GLU A 146 3.92 20.66 -7.94
N ILE A 147 2.99 20.61 -6.96
CA ILE A 147 2.42 19.37 -6.44
C ILE A 147 1.73 18.61 -7.57
N LEU A 148 0.82 19.25 -8.32
CA LEU A 148 0.12 18.59 -9.42
C LEU A 148 1.04 18.12 -10.55
N LEU A 149 2.20 18.76 -10.77
CA LEU A 149 3.18 18.29 -11.74
C LEU A 149 3.86 16.99 -11.27
N GLU A 150 4.20 16.91 -9.98
CA GLU A 150 4.70 15.68 -9.35
C GLU A 150 3.66 14.55 -9.47
N GLU A 151 2.41 14.85 -9.13
CA GLU A 151 1.28 13.92 -9.24
C GLU A 151 1.02 13.45 -10.68
N LEU A 152 1.16 14.35 -11.66
CA LEU A 152 1.03 14.02 -13.07
C LEU A 152 2.11 13.05 -13.56
N LEU A 153 3.35 13.20 -13.06
CA LEU A 153 4.44 12.24 -13.33
C LEU A 153 4.12 10.87 -12.74
N PHE A 154 3.48 10.82 -11.58
CA PHE A 154 3.19 9.56 -10.89
C PHE A 154 2.01 8.84 -11.52
N LEU A 155 1.02 9.59 -12.02
CA LEU A 155 -0.01 9.03 -12.91
C LEU A 155 0.63 8.36 -14.13
N TRP A 156 1.62 9.00 -14.75
CA TRP A 156 2.34 8.41 -15.88
C TRP A 156 3.10 7.14 -15.48
N LEU A 157 3.82 7.15 -14.35
CA LEU A 157 4.54 5.97 -13.83
C LEU A 157 3.59 4.81 -13.50
N ALA A 158 2.40 5.10 -12.97
CA ALA A 158 1.37 4.10 -12.69
C ALA A 158 0.85 3.43 -13.98
N ASN A 159 0.65 4.21 -15.05
CA ASN A 159 0.25 3.68 -16.36
C ASN A 159 1.38 2.96 -17.11
N ASP A 160 2.65 3.31 -16.86
CA ASP A 160 3.83 2.64 -17.41
C ASP A 160 4.14 1.30 -16.71
N ASN A 161 3.64 1.08 -15.49
CA ASN A 161 3.87 -0.15 -14.72
C ASN A 161 2.94 -1.29 -15.15
N PRO A 162 3.43 -2.39 -15.77
CA PRO A 162 2.55 -3.44 -16.26
C PRO A 162 1.78 -4.18 -15.15
N ALA A 163 2.33 -4.23 -13.93
CA ALA A 163 1.69 -4.86 -12.78
C ALA A 163 0.44 -4.11 -12.31
N PHE A 164 0.32 -2.83 -12.69
CA PHE A 164 -0.83 -1.99 -12.38
C PHE A 164 -1.98 -2.20 -13.39
N THR A 165 -1.73 -2.78 -14.57
CA THR A 165 -2.73 -2.96 -15.65
C THR A 165 -4.11 -3.48 -15.21
N PRO A 166 -4.23 -4.50 -14.32
CA PRO A 166 -5.53 -5.00 -13.85
C PRO A 166 -6.39 -3.97 -13.10
N TYR A 167 -5.77 -2.86 -12.70
CA TYR A 167 -6.35 -1.78 -11.90
C TYR A 167 -6.41 -0.45 -12.67
N ARG A 168 -6.18 -0.46 -13.99
CA ARG A 168 -6.13 0.75 -14.85
C ARG A 168 -7.33 1.66 -14.69
N GLU A 169 -8.51 1.11 -14.38
CA GLU A 169 -9.72 1.89 -14.10
C GLU A 169 -9.56 2.94 -12.98
N LEU A 170 -8.61 2.73 -12.05
CA LEU A 170 -8.31 3.68 -10.99
C LEU A 170 -7.51 4.88 -11.48
N PHE A 171 -6.71 4.75 -12.53
CA PHE A 171 -5.72 5.77 -12.95
C PHE A 171 -5.61 5.93 -14.47
N ASP A 172 -6.69 5.70 -15.22
CA ASP A 172 -6.68 5.84 -16.67
C ASP A 172 -6.38 7.29 -17.11
N ASP A 173 -5.29 7.47 -17.84
CA ASP A 173 -4.78 8.74 -18.35
C ASP A 173 -5.26 9.07 -19.77
N SER A 174 -6.09 8.23 -20.39
CA SER A 174 -6.52 8.35 -21.80
C SER A 174 -7.16 9.72 -22.13
N ILE A 175 -7.91 10.29 -21.18
CA ILE A 175 -8.54 11.62 -21.33
C ILE A 175 -7.48 12.72 -21.43
N LEU A 176 -6.39 12.61 -20.66
CA LEU A 176 -5.29 13.58 -20.69
C LEU A 176 -4.50 13.43 -21.99
N ALA A 177 -4.22 12.18 -22.39
CA ALA A 177 -3.49 11.86 -23.61
C ALA A 177 -4.17 12.38 -24.89
N THR A 178 -5.50 12.38 -24.93
CA THR A 178 -6.28 12.81 -26.10
C THR A 178 -6.66 14.29 -26.08
N GLY A 179 -6.84 14.89 -24.89
CA GLY A 179 -7.37 16.25 -24.74
C GLY A 179 -6.34 17.34 -24.43
N THR A 180 -5.06 17.01 -24.26
CA THR A 180 -4.04 17.97 -23.81
C THR A 180 -2.65 17.67 -24.39
N ILE A 181 -1.65 18.49 -24.04
CA ILE A 181 -0.24 18.26 -24.36
C ILE A 181 0.43 17.13 -23.55
N TYR A 182 -0.34 16.31 -22.81
CA TYR A 182 0.16 15.33 -21.83
C TYR A 182 1.36 14.50 -22.33
N GLN A 183 1.26 13.82 -23.47
CA GLN A 183 2.35 12.98 -23.98
C GLN A 183 3.61 13.82 -24.31
N SER A 184 3.42 15.01 -24.87
CA SER A 184 4.53 15.91 -25.18
C SER A 184 5.18 16.47 -23.91
N ALA A 185 4.38 16.77 -22.90
CA ALA A 185 4.85 17.20 -21.59
C ALA A 185 5.66 16.09 -20.88
N ILE A 186 5.19 14.84 -20.89
CA ILE A 186 5.94 13.70 -20.34
C ILE A 186 7.28 13.52 -21.05
N ASN A 187 7.33 13.59 -22.38
CA ASN A 187 8.59 13.49 -23.13
C ASN A 187 9.56 14.64 -22.80
N ALA A 188 9.05 15.87 -22.64
CA ALA A 188 9.84 17.02 -22.23
C ALA A 188 10.38 16.85 -20.80
N LEU A 189 9.56 16.35 -19.87
CA LEU A 189 9.98 16.03 -18.51
C LEU A 189 11.04 14.94 -18.49
N GLY A 190 10.90 13.89 -19.31
CA GLY A 190 11.94 12.86 -19.47
C GLY A 190 13.28 13.44 -19.90
N THR A 191 13.27 14.38 -20.85
CA THR A 191 14.48 15.11 -21.28
C THR A 191 15.04 15.98 -20.16
N PHE A 192 14.17 16.70 -19.44
CA PHE A 192 14.54 17.56 -18.32
C PHE A 192 15.21 16.75 -17.20
N PHE A 193 14.59 15.68 -16.72
CA PHE A 193 15.12 14.85 -15.63
C PHE A 193 16.39 14.09 -16.01
N ALA A 194 16.59 13.78 -17.30
CA ALA A 194 17.85 13.22 -17.79
C ALA A 194 19.03 14.20 -17.69
N ALA A 195 18.77 15.52 -17.70
CA ALA A 195 19.79 16.55 -17.55
C ALA A 195 20.02 16.97 -16.09
N GLN A 196 19.22 16.46 -15.15
CA GLN A 196 19.37 16.76 -13.72
C GLN A 196 20.49 15.92 -13.08
N PRO A 197 21.06 16.36 -11.95
CA PRO A 197 22.05 15.56 -11.24
C PRO A 197 21.50 14.18 -10.85
N PRO A 198 22.32 13.13 -10.90
CA PRO A 198 21.89 11.76 -10.63
C PRO A 198 21.48 11.53 -9.17
N PHE A 199 20.74 10.43 -8.94
CA PHE A 199 20.18 10.03 -7.65
C PHE A 199 20.22 8.51 -7.45
N GLY A 200 20.01 8.08 -6.20
CA GLY A 200 19.88 6.68 -5.85
C GLY A 200 21.22 5.95 -5.73
N PRO A 201 21.17 4.63 -5.41
CA PRO A 201 22.36 3.82 -5.13
C PRO A 201 23.35 3.74 -6.30
N GLU A 202 22.86 3.79 -7.53
CA GLU A 202 23.65 3.65 -8.77
C GLU A 202 23.91 4.98 -9.48
N ALA A 203 23.53 6.12 -8.88
CA ALA A 203 23.66 7.45 -9.47
C ALA A 203 23.05 7.54 -10.88
N GLU A 204 21.78 7.16 -11.00
CA GLU A 204 20.99 7.23 -12.25
C GLU A 204 20.13 8.50 -12.29
N PRO A 205 19.61 8.91 -13.47
CA PRO A 205 18.60 9.96 -13.55
C PRO A 205 17.37 9.63 -12.69
N LEU A 206 16.79 10.63 -12.02
CA LEU A 206 15.66 10.44 -11.08
C LEU A 206 14.53 9.58 -11.68
N LEU A 207 14.14 9.85 -12.93
CA LEU A 207 13.06 9.11 -13.58
C LEU A 207 13.40 7.62 -13.78
N ALA A 208 14.66 7.29 -14.05
CA ALA A 208 15.11 5.90 -14.16
C ALA A 208 15.03 5.18 -12.79
N VAL A 209 15.43 5.87 -11.72
CA VAL A 209 15.32 5.36 -10.34
C VAL A 209 13.86 5.05 -9.98
N LEU A 210 12.93 5.96 -10.31
CA LEU A 210 11.50 5.78 -10.05
C LEU A 210 10.89 4.63 -10.88
N GLN A 211 11.39 4.39 -12.10
CA GLN A 211 10.94 3.28 -12.95
C GLN A 211 11.59 1.93 -12.61
N ALA A 212 12.64 1.90 -11.78
CA ALA A 212 13.43 0.70 -11.53
C ALA A 212 12.61 -0.51 -11.05
N PRO A 213 11.65 -0.39 -10.10
CA PRO A 213 10.84 -1.52 -9.67
C PRO A 213 10.03 -2.12 -10.81
N ALA A 214 9.30 -1.28 -11.56
CA ALA A 214 8.43 -1.70 -12.66
C ALA A 214 9.24 -2.31 -13.82
N ARG A 215 10.42 -1.76 -14.12
CA ARG A 215 11.29 -2.30 -15.18
C ARG A 215 11.89 -3.66 -14.82
N ARG A 216 12.26 -3.86 -13.56
CA ARG A 216 12.91 -5.10 -13.11
C ARG A 216 11.90 -6.23 -12.90
N PHE A 217 10.73 -5.90 -12.37
CA PHE A 217 9.69 -6.87 -12.02
C PHE A 217 8.33 -6.41 -12.59
N PRO A 218 8.16 -6.44 -13.92
CA PRO A 218 7.01 -5.83 -14.59
C PRO A 218 5.68 -6.48 -14.24
N ASN A 219 5.67 -7.74 -13.85
CA ASN A 219 4.43 -8.53 -13.71
C ASN A 219 4.14 -8.94 -12.25
N SER A 220 4.85 -8.41 -11.26
CA SER A 220 4.63 -8.80 -9.85
C SER A 220 4.88 -7.64 -8.88
N LEU A 221 3.81 -7.17 -8.25
CA LEU A 221 3.90 -6.19 -7.17
C LEU A 221 4.69 -6.71 -5.96
N ALA A 222 4.55 -8.00 -5.63
CA ALA A 222 5.30 -8.60 -4.51
C ALA A 222 6.81 -8.58 -4.77
N GLU A 223 7.25 -8.89 -5.99
CA GLU A 223 8.67 -8.79 -6.35
C GLU A 223 9.15 -7.34 -6.44
N GLN A 224 8.30 -6.41 -6.91
CA GLN A 224 8.61 -4.98 -6.85
C GLN A 224 8.86 -4.53 -5.40
N LEU A 225 8.01 -4.91 -4.44
CA LEU A 225 8.19 -4.56 -3.03
C LEU A 225 9.43 -5.22 -2.40
N ARG A 226 9.74 -6.48 -2.74
CA ARG A 226 10.99 -7.15 -2.30
C ARG A 226 12.24 -6.44 -2.84
N PHE A 227 12.20 -6.06 -4.11
CA PHE A 227 13.27 -5.28 -4.72
C PHE A 227 13.46 -3.95 -4.00
N VAL A 228 12.36 -3.22 -3.80
CA VAL A 228 12.36 -1.93 -3.07
C VAL A 228 12.96 -2.08 -1.68
N GLN A 229 12.56 -3.11 -0.94
CA GLN A 229 13.07 -3.38 0.41
C GLN A 229 14.59 -3.47 0.45
N SER A 230 15.21 -4.13 -0.53
CA SER A 230 16.66 -4.34 -0.58
C SER A 230 17.40 -3.15 -1.21
N TYR A 231 16.90 -2.67 -2.36
CA TYR A 231 17.56 -1.67 -3.19
C TYR A 231 17.46 -0.26 -2.61
N PHE A 232 16.29 0.09 -2.07
CA PHE A 232 16.04 1.40 -1.49
C PHE A 232 16.16 1.43 0.04
N ALA A 233 16.72 0.40 0.67
CA ALA A 233 16.82 0.27 2.13
C ALA A 233 17.26 1.55 2.88
N PRO A 234 18.25 2.33 2.40
CA PRO A 234 18.66 3.58 3.07
C PRO A 234 17.57 4.66 3.11
N TYR A 235 16.65 4.65 2.15
CA TYR A 235 15.62 5.68 1.97
C TYR A 235 14.32 5.36 2.70
N LEU A 236 14.04 4.10 3.02
CA LEU A 236 12.71 3.65 3.45
C LEU A 236 12.25 4.21 4.81
N GLY A 237 13.18 4.44 5.75
CA GLY A 237 12.83 4.90 7.09
C GLY A 237 11.69 4.08 7.73
N PRO A 238 10.59 4.71 8.21
CA PRO A 238 9.44 4.01 8.78
C PRO A 238 8.68 3.08 7.80
N LEU A 239 8.77 3.31 6.49
CA LEU A 239 8.09 2.53 5.45
C LEU A 239 8.57 1.08 5.41
N ALA A 240 9.82 0.81 5.82
CA ALA A 240 10.43 -0.52 5.81
C ALA A 240 9.60 -1.57 6.56
N ARG A 241 9.05 -1.22 7.73
CA ARG A 241 8.19 -2.13 8.52
C ARG A 241 6.86 -2.41 7.83
N ARG A 242 6.29 -1.41 7.16
CA ARG A 242 5.01 -1.56 6.45
C ARG A 242 5.16 -2.41 5.20
N LEU A 243 6.29 -2.30 4.50
CA LEU A 243 6.65 -3.17 3.38
C LEU A 243 6.72 -4.64 3.81
N LEU A 244 7.36 -4.92 4.95
CA LEU A 244 7.39 -6.27 5.52
C LEU A 244 5.98 -6.82 5.77
N THR A 245 5.15 -6.07 6.49
CA THR A 245 3.77 -6.47 6.79
C THR A 245 2.93 -6.69 5.52
N SER A 246 3.13 -5.86 4.50
CA SER A 246 2.46 -6.01 3.20
C SER A 246 2.89 -7.27 2.47
N LEU A 247 4.20 -7.56 2.45
CA LEU A 247 4.74 -8.78 1.85
C LEU A 247 4.23 -10.04 2.56
N ASP A 248 4.18 -10.04 3.89
CA ASP A 248 3.64 -11.16 4.68
C ASP A 248 2.16 -11.39 4.37
N LEU A 249 1.39 -10.30 4.26
CA LEU A 249 -0.02 -10.36 3.90
C LEU A 249 -0.24 -10.90 2.48
N MET A 250 0.50 -10.40 1.50
CA MET A 250 0.40 -10.87 0.11
C MET A 250 0.71 -12.36 0.03
N ALA A 251 1.73 -12.82 0.77
CA ALA A 251 2.07 -14.24 0.84
C ALA A 251 0.94 -15.09 1.47
N GLU A 252 0.21 -14.53 2.43
CA GLU A 252 -0.95 -15.20 3.05
C GLU A 252 -2.17 -15.23 2.12
N GLU A 253 -2.42 -14.19 1.33
CA GLU A 253 -3.49 -14.18 0.32
C GLU A 253 -3.20 -15.11 -0.86
N GLU A 254 -1.93 -15.29 -1.22
CA GLU A 254 -1.49 -16.23 -2.26
C GLU A 254 -1.50 -17.69 -1.79
N ARG A 255 -1.58 -17.95 -0.47
CA ARG A 255 -1.74 -19.33 0.02
C ARG A 255 -3.08 -19.89 -0.43
N ALA A 256 -3.01 -20.98 -1.21
CA ALA A 256 -4.18 -21.76 -1.55
C ALA A 256 -4.81 -22.36 -0.27
N TYR A 257 -5.88 -21.72 0.22
CA TYR A 257 -6.78 -22.35 1.16
C TYR A 257 -7.61 -23.39 0.39
N PHE A 258 -7.14 -24.63 0.38
CA PHE A 258 -7.97 -25.74 -0.08
C PHE A 258 -9.18 -25.88 0.85
N PHE A 259 -10.37 -25.98 0.25
CA PHE A 259 -11.63 -26.12 0.97
C PHE A 259 -11.60 -27.29 1.96
N GLY A 260 -11.89 -26.99 3.23
CA GLY A 260 -12.04 -27.96 4.33
C GLY A 260 -11.42 -27.40 5.62
N PRO A 261 -11.92 -27.77 6.81
CA PRO A 261 -11.13 -27.56 8.01
C PRO A 261 -9.78 -28.25 7.77
N GLY A 262 -8.69 -27.50 7.85
CA GLY A 262 -7.36 -28.10 7.89
C GLY A 262 -7.36 -29.21 8.94
N PRO A 263 -6.59 -30.30 8.76
CA PRO A 263 -6.59 -31.40 9.71
C PRO A 263 -6.41 -30.81 11.11
N VAL A 264 -7.43 -30.98 11.94
CA VAL A 264 -7.32 -30.65 13.36
C VAL A 264 -6.38 -31.70 13.91
N GLU A 265 -5.08 -31.39 13.95
CA GLU A 265 -4.12 -32.18 14.68
C GLU A 265 -4.45 -32.00 16.16
N VAL A 266 -5.32 -32.88 16.67
CA VAL A 266 -5.46 -33.07 18.10
C VAL A 266 -4.07 -33.47 18.59
N ILE A 267 -3.47 -32.64 19.44
CA ILE A 267 -2.18 -32.95 20.06
C ILE A 267 -2.38 -34.24 20.88
N ASP A 268 -1.92 -35.36 20.33
CA ASP A 268 -1.93 -36.65 21.01
C ASP A 268 -0.66 -36.79 21.84
N PHE A 269 -0.77 -36.42 23.11
CA PHE A 269 0.32 -36.53 24.08
C PHE A 269 0.81 -37.99 24.25
N ARG A 270 -0.02 -39.01 23.96
CA ARG A 270 0.42 -40.42 24.01
C ARG A 270 1.32 -40.77 22.83
N ALA A 271 0.98 -40.30 21.64
CA ALA A 271 1.78 -40.50 20.44
C ALA A 271 3.15 -39.78 20.55
N GLN A 272 3.16 -38.56 21.09
CA GLN A 272 4.41 -37.83 21.35
C GLN A 272 5.27 -38.48 22.43
N ALA A 273 4.65 -39.00 23.51
CA ALA A 273 5.37 -39.75 24.54
C ALA A 273 5.98 -41.06 24.00
N ALA A 274 5.26 -41.78 23.14
CA ALA A 274 5.78 -42.97 22.46
C ALA A 274 6.95 -42.64 21.51
N ALA A 275 6.86 -41.53 20.76
CA ALA A 275 7.93 -41.06 19.88
C ALA A 275 9.17 -40.58 20.65
N ALA A 276 8.99 -39.94 21.81
CA ALA A 276 10.09 -39.48 22.68
C ALA A 276 10.81 -40.63 23.41
N THR A 277 10.12 -41.74 23.65
CA THR A 277 10.67 -42.92 24.35
C THR A 277 11.17 -44.00 23.40
N GLY A 278 10.82 -43.95 22.11
CA GLY A 278 11.29 -44.88 21.08
C GLY A 278 10.58 -46.24 21.08
N PHE A 279 9.46 -46.39 21.79
CA PHE A 279 8.69 -47.63 21.85
C PHE A 279 7.50 -47.60 20.87
N ALA A 280 7.29 -48.71 20.14
CA ALA A 280 6.22 -48.82 19.16
C ALA A 280 4.84 -48.91 19.85
N PRO A 281 3.77 -48.33 19.26
CA PRO A 281 2.42 -48.46 19.79
C PRO A 281 2.01 -49.94 19.74
N GLY A 282 1.77 -50.56 20.90
CA GLY A 282 1.28 -51.94 21.01
C GLY A 282 2.32 -52.99 21.43
N SER A 283 3.52 -52.61 21.89
CA SER A 283 4.34 -53.55 22.66
C SER A 283 3.68 -53.82 24.01
N ASP A 284 3.51 -55.10 24.36
CA ASP A 284 3.02 -55.63 25.66
C ASP A 284 3.98 -55.25 26.82
N LEU A 285 4.18 -53.95 27.03
CA LEU A 285 4.73 -53.42 28.26
C LEU A 285 3.55 -53.29 29.20
N SER A 286 3.49 -54.21 30.16
CA SER A 286 2.55 -54.16 31.27
C SER A 286 2.37 -52.73 31.79
N ASP A 287 1.15 -52.35 32.16
CA ASP A 287 0.67 -51.04 32.65
C ASP A 287 1.48 -50.36 33.78
N ARG A 288 2.68 -50.85 34.13
CA ARG A 288 3.56 -50.34 35.18
C ARG A 288 4.65 -49.38 34.68
N GLU A 289 5.00 -49.36 33.39
CA GLU A 289 6.03 -48.43 32.87
C GLU A 289 5.45 -47.21 32.15
N PHE A 290 4.20 -47.29 31.66
CA PHE A 290 3.39 -46.11 31.36
C PHE A 290 2.61 -45.71 32.61
N ALA A 291 3.33 -45.34 33.67
CA ALA A 291 2.69 -44.56 34.71
C ALA A 291 2.14 -43.30 33.99
N PRO A 292 0.83 -42.99 34.05
CA PRO A 292 0.42 -41.62 33.76
C PRO A 292 1.33 -40.75 34.63
N GLU A 293 1.90 -39.68 34.08
CA GLU A 293 2.50 -38.66 34.94
C GLU A 293 1.43 -38.33 35.97
N TYR A 294 1.63 -38.86 37.19
CA TYR A 294 0.61 -38.83 38.21
C TYR A 294 0.45 -37.35 38.50
N GLU A 295 -0.71 -36.80 38.19
CA GLU A 295 -0.96 -35.36 38.23
C GLU A 295 -0.43 -34.83 39.56
N GLN A 296 0.72 -34.15 39.53
CA GLN A 296 1.29 -33.50 40.71
C GLN A 296 0.57 -32.16 40.87
N PHE A 297 -0.74 -32.23 41.11
CA PHE A 297 -1.42 -31.07 41.65
C PHE A 297 -0.73 -30.72 42.97
N SER A 298 -0.27 -29.48 43.08
CA SER A 298 0.09 -28.94 44.39
C SER A 298 -1.13 -29.11 45.31
N GLN A 299 -0.91 -29.41 46.60
CA GLN A 299 -1.99 -29.35 47.58
C GLN A 299 -2.76 -28.04 47.40
N ASP A 300 -4.09 -28.11 47.45
CA ASP A 300 -4.97 -26.95 47.39
C ASP A 300 -4.67 -26.08 48.61
N LEU A 301 -3.70 -25.17 48.46
CA LEU A 301 -3.45 -24.09 49.40
C LEU A 301 -4.57 -23.07 49.22
N ASP A 302 -4.85 -22.24 50.22
CA ASP A 302 -5.82 -21.13 50.12
C ASP A 302 -5.40 -20.11 49.04
N TRP A 303 -5.51 -20.47 47.76
CA TRP A 303 -5.07 -19.69 46.61
C TRP A 303 -6.20 -18.78 46.07
N MET A 304 -7.46 -19.17 46.28
CA MET A 304 -8.63 -18.35 45.94
C MET A 304 -8.86 -17.09 46.81
N PRO A 305 -8.57 -17.01 48.13
CA PRO A 305 -8.87 -15.81 48.92
C PRO A 305 -7.91 -14.63 48.67
N ARG A 306 -6.83 -14.81 47.89
CA ARG A 306 -5.86 -13.73 47.58
C ARG A 306 -5.59 -13.53 46.09
N LEU A 307 -6.37 -14.16 45.22
CA LEU A 307 -6.23 -14.03 43.77
C LEU A 307 -6.65 -12.62 43.33
N VAL A 308 -5.73 -11.86 42.72
CA VAL A 308 -6.03 -10.62 42.02
C VAL A 308 -6.04 -10.92 40.51
N LEU A 309 -7.23 -11.01 39.93
CA LEU A 309 -7.42 -11.19 38.48
C LEU A 309 -7.35 -9.85 37.76
N LEU A 310 -6.42 -9.72 36.82
CA LEU A 310 -6.37 -8.61 35.87
C LEU A 310 -6.95 -9.07 34.53
N ALA A 311 -8.25 -8.85 34.34
CA ALA A 311 -8.92 -9.15 33.08
C ALA A 311 -8.72 -8.02 32.05
N LYS A 312 -8.24 -8.36 30.85
CA LYS A 312 -8.14 -7.42 29.72
C LYS A 312 -9.50 -7.08 29.09
N ASN A 313 -10.51 -7.93 29.29
CA ASN A 313 -11.90 -7.69 28.88
C ASN A 313 -12.84 -8.49 29.80
N THR A 314 -13.67 -7.80 30.58
CA THR A 314 -14.55 -8.37 31.61
C THR A 314 -15.80 -9.05 31.05
N TYR A 315 -16.20 -8.75 29.80
CA TYR A 315 -17.44 -9.27 29.23
C TYR A 315 -17.42 -10.78 29.01
N VAL A 316 -16.27 -11.34 28.60
CA VAL A 316 -16.12 -12.79 28.37
C VAL A 316 -16.27 -13.58 29.68
N TRP A 317 -15.75 -13.03 30.78
CA TRP A 317 -15.79 -13.69 32.08
C TRP A 317 -17.19 -13.62 32.71
N LEU A 318 -17.91 -12.51 32.55
CA LEU A 318 -19.29 -12.40 33.05
C LEU A 318 -20.26 -13.29 32.29
N ASP A 319 -20.06 -13.51 30.98
CA ASP A 319 -20.88 -14.45 30.20
C ASP A 319 -20.70 -15.89 30.72
N GLN A 320 -19.46 -16.30 30.97
CA GLN A 320 -19.15 -17.64 31.50
C GLN A 320 -19.67 -17.88 32.91
N LEU A 321 -19.71 -16.85 33.77
CA LEU A 321 -20.24 -16.94 35.13
C LEU A 321 -21.77 -16.84 35.21
N SER A 322 -22.44 -16.45 34.12
CA SER A 322 -23.90 -16.32 34.07
C SER A 322 -24.65 -17.63 33.75
N LYS A 323 -23.91 -18.72 33.52
CA LYS A 323 -24.43 -20.07 33.24
C LYS A 323 -24.15 -20.99 34.43
#